data_AF-A0A957ATV0-F1
#
_entry.id   AF-A0A957ATV0-F1
#
_cell.length_a   1.000
_cell.length_b   1.000
_cell.length_c   1.000
_cell.angle_alpha   90.00
_cell.angle_beta   90.00
_cell.angle_gamma   90.00
#
_symmetry.space_group_name_H-M   'P 1'
#
loop_
_entity.id
_entity.type
_entity.pdbx_description
1 polymer ?
#
loop_
_entity_poly.entity_id
_entity_poly.type
_entity_poly.pdbx_seq_one_letter_code
_entity_poly.pdbx_strand_id
1 'polypeptide(L)'
;MTTRREFLKLGGAAGASLVLTKKVGKLTRVFAAPIPGGTLDPASVPKFQTPMLIPPVMPRAGVIRERRGKFTDYYEISMRQFEQQILPAPLPATQVWGYGAVSAANPKGLLLHNAPSLTIEARHGRAVRVKWINDLKDANGNFLPHLLPVDPSLHWANPGGGQNERDKRPAFLSTPSRYTGPVPIVTHVHGAVGVGDESDGYTEACYLPDAHNIPSGYATEGTWYNFFADKAHASFGESWGPGYATFQYPNVGRASTDWYHDHALGMTRLNVYAGPAGFYIIRGGPDGDLALRDSRNGRLALLPRPAPAEFEQLFPSWMRKYREIPIAIQDRSFNSDGSLFYPDTRAFFDEINGPFIPDSDIAPIWNPEFFGNMMMVNGNTWPYLDVDRVRYRFRFLNGCQSRFLILDFNQIPGVEVWQIGNEGGFLAAPVNITADHGNRILMG
;
A
#
# COMPACT_ATOMS: atom_id res chain seq x y z
N MET A 1 -5.61 -30.65 17.10
CA MET A 1 -5.06 -30.28 15.78
C MET A 1 -6.24 -29.94 14.89
N THR A 2 -6.42 -28.67 14.57
CA THR A 2 -7.40 -28.23 13.58
C THR A 2 -6.93 -28.69 12.21
N THR A 3 -7.80 -29.34 11.43
CA THR A 3 -7.45 -29.82 10.09
C THR A 3 -7.36 -28.65 9.11
N ARG A 4 -6.58 -28.78 8.02
CA ARG A 4 -6.43 -27.75 6.96
C ARG A 4 -7.78 -27.25 6.42
N ARG A 5 -8.75 -28.16 6.33
CA ARG A 5 -10.14 -27.89 5.90
C ARG A 5 -10.93 -27.03 6.91
N GLU A 6 -10.62 -27.14 8.20
CA GLU A 6 -11.24 -26.30 9.24
C GLU A 6 -10.62 -24.90 9.27
N PHE A 7 -9.31 -24.77 9.03
CA PHE A 7 -8.65 -23.46 8.96
C PHE A 7 -9.15 -22.60 7.78
N LEU A 8 -9.25 -23.18 6.59
CA LEU A 8 -9.78 -22.47 5.40
C LEU A 8 -11.29 -22.18 5.51
N LYS A 9 -12.08 -23.09 6.10
CA LYS A 9 -13.49 -22.82 6.43
C LYS A 9 -13.63 -21.68 7.44
N LEU A 10 -12.75 -21.60 8.44
CA LEU A 10 -12.76 -20.51 9.43
C LEU A 10 -12.30 -19.17 8.84
N GLY A 11 -11.31 -19.18 7.93
CA GLY A 11 -10.85 -18.00 7.20
C GLY A 11 -11.89 -17.47 6.22
N GLY A 12 -12.42 -18.33 5.35
CA GLY A 12 -13.43 -17.95 4.35
C GLY A 12 -14.82 -17.67 4.91
N ALA A 13 -15.24 -18.32 6.01
CA ALA A 13 -16.52 -18.01 6.65
C ALA A 13 -16.50 -16.69 7.46
N ALA A 14 -15.33 -16.24 7.91
CA ALA A 14 -15.19 -14.97 8.62
C ALA A 14 -15.43 -13.76 7.70
N GLY A 15 -15.07 -13.85 6.42
CA GLY A 15 -15.33 -12.79 5.42
C GLY A 15 -16.82 -12.57 5.11
N ALA A 16 -17.64 -13.63 5.16
CA ALA A 16 -19.07 -13.56 4.83
C ALA A 16 -20.01 -13.46 6.05
N SER A 17 -19.54 -13.70 7.28
CA SER A 17 -20.41 -13.81 8.47
C SER A 17 -20.31 -12.66 9.49
N LEU A 18 -19.53 -11.60 9.22
CA LEU A 18 -19.23 -10.58 10.24
C LEU A 18 -20.38 -9.62 10.60
N VAL A 19 -21.58 -9.79 10.05
CA VAL A 19 -22.79 -9.01 10.44
C VAL A 19 -23.74 -9.79 11.37
N LEU A 20 -23.51 -11.07 11.63
CA LEU A 20 -24.36 -11.87 12.53
C LEU A 20 -23.50 -12.71 13.47
N THR A 21 -23.18 -12.19 14.65
CA THR A 21 -23.16 -12.98 15.90
C THR A 21 -22.82 -12.10 17.11
N LYS A 22 -23.86 -11.57 17.74
CA LYS A 22 -23.78 -10.97 19.09
C LYS A 22 -23.73 -12.02 20.22
N LYS A 23 -23.56 -13.31 19.92
CA LYS A 23 -23.57 -14.39 20.92
C LYS A 23 -22.69 -15.58 20.49
N VAL A 24 -21.70 -15.85 21.35
CA VAL A 24 -20.96 -17.12 21.52
C VAL A 24 -19.98 -17.52 20.41
N GLY A 25 -18.69 -17.48 20.77
CA GLY A 25 -17.62 -18.19 20.05
C GLY A 25 -16.25 -17.69 20.48
N LYS A 26 -15.51 -18.48 21.27
CA LYS A 26 -14.14 -18.17 21.68
C LYS A 26 -13.30 -17.79 20.45
N LEU A 27 -12.65 -16.64 20.49
CA LEU A 27 -11.57 -16.32 19.56
C LEU A 27 -10.49 -17.40 19.72
N THR A 28 -10.42 -18.33 18.76
CA THR A 28 -9.35 -19.33 18.72
C THR A 28 -8.05 -18.58 18.43
N ARG A 29 -7.11 -18.58 19.39
CA ARG A 29 -5.76 -18.08 19.15
C ARG A 29 -5.09 -19.02 18.15
N VAL A 30 -4.91 -18.56 16.91
CA VAL A 30 -4.08 -19.25 15.91
C VAL A 30 -2.67 -18.68 16.02
N PHE A 31 -1.69 -19.55 16.24
CA PHE A 31 -0.28 -19.17 16.22
C PHE A 31 0.21 -19.06 14.78
N ALA A 32 1.12 -18.12 14.52
CA ALA A 32 1.82 -18.07 13.24
C ALA A 32 2.58 -19.39 13.04
N ALA A 33 2.38 -20.02 11.89
CA ALA A 33 3.03 -21.27 11.51
C ALA A 33 3.69 -21.09 10.13
N PRO A 34 4.70 -21.90 9.79
CA PRO A 34 5.20 -21.97 8.42
C PRO A 34 4.05 -22.22 7.44
N ILE A 35 4.08 -21.52 6.32
CA ILE A 35 3.18 -21.76 5.20
C ILE A 35 3.79 -22.89 4.35
N PRO A 36 2.97 -23.81 3.80
CA PRO A 36 3.47 -24.85 2.88
C PRO A 36 4.26 -24.23 1.72
N GLY A 37 5.39 -24.86 1.35
CA GLY A 37 6.31 -24.32 0.33
C GLY A 37 7.70 -23.93 0.85
N GLY A 38 8.01 -24.22 2.13
CA GLY A 38 9.35 -23.98 2.68
C GLY A 38 9.59 -22.54 3.16
N THR A 39 8.52 -21.78 3.45
CA THR A 39 8.64 -20.43 4.00
C THR A 39 9.40 -20.45 5.33
N LEU A 40 10.14 -19.37 5.60
CA LEU A 40 10.79 -19.11 6.88
C LEU A 40 9.79 -19.25 8.03
N ASP A 41 10.19 -19.99 9.07
CA ASP A 41 9.34 -20.21 10.23
C ASP A 41 9.17 -18.90 11.02
N PRO A 42 7.94 -18.36 11.16
CA PRO A 42 7.69 -17.16 11.96
C PRO A 42 8.11 -17.31 13.43
N ALA A 43 8.21 -18.52 13.96
CA ALA A 43 8.72 -18.76 15.31
C ALA A 43 10.25 -18.60 15.42
N SER A 44 10.99 -18.75 14.32
CA SER A 44 12.44 -18.54 14.27
C SER A 44 12.86 -17.08 14.12
N VAL A 45 11.92 -16.19 13.78
CA VAL A 45 12.18 -14.77 13.58
C VAL A 45 11.97 -14.01 14.91
N PRO A 46 13.03 -13.40 15.48
CA PRO A 46 12.91 -12.67 16.74
C PRO A 46 11.91 -11.51 16.64
N LYS A 47 11.04 -11.38 17.64
CA LYS A 47 10.07 -10.29 17.73
C LYS A 47 10.63 -9.14 18.55
N PHE A 48 10.23 -7.92 18.19
CA PHE A 48 10.49 -6.69 18.95
C PHE A 48 11.98 -6.38 19.14
N GLN A 49 12.81 -6.74 18.17
CA GLN A 49 14.26 -6.45 18.16
C GLN A 49 14.62 -5.20 17.34
N THR A 50 13.74 -4.80 16.42
CA THR A 50 13.98 -3.68 15.51
C THR A 50 13.11 -2.49 15.89
N PRO A 51 13.66 -1.27 16.03
CA PRO A 51 12.86 -0.07 16.19
C PRO A 51 11.94 0.12 14.98
N MET A 52 10.69 0.49 15.24
CA MET A 52 9.72 0.76 14.19
C MET A 52 10.12 2.03 13.44
N LEU A 53 10.22 1.93 12.11
CA LEU A 53 10.36 3.12 11.28
C LEU A 53 9.10 3.98 11.37
N ILE A 54 9.29 5.29 11.49
CA ILE A 54 8.23 6.28 11.33
C ILE A 54 8.38 6.83 9.90
N PRO A 55 7.43 6.56 8.99
CA PRO A 55 7.57 6.94 7.58
C PRO A 55 7.84 8.44 7.44
N PRO A 56 8.95 8.84 6.80
CA PRO A 56 9.21 10.25 6.57
C PRO A 56 8.24 10.83 5.54
N VAL A 57 8.17 12.15 5.48
CA VAL A 57 7.35 12.85 4.49
C VAL A 57 8.10 12.93 3.16
N MET A 58 7.40 12.62 2.07
CA MET A 58 7.88 12.67 0.70
C MET A 58 8.30 14.11 0.37
N PRO A 59 9.53 14.36 -0.09
CA PRO A 59 9.92 15.70 -0.52
C PRO A 59 9.25 16.07 -1.84
N ARG A 60 8.79 17.31 -1.95
CA ARG A 60 8.29 17.91 -3.19
C ARG A 60 9.45 18.20 -4.13
N ALA A 61 9.23 17.92 -5.40
CA ALA A 61 10.09 18.38 -6.48
C ALA A 61 10.00 19.91 -6.68
N GLY A 62 8.85 20.51 -6.36
CA GLY A 62 8.64 21.95 -6.48
C GLY A 62 7.24 22.43 -6.12
N VAL A 63 6.99 23.70 -6.47
CA VAL A 63 5.66 24.32 -6.40
C VAL A 63 5.38 25.00 -7.72
N ILE A 64 4.29 24.62 -8.37
CA ILE A 64 3.81 25.22 -9.61
C ILE A 64 2.92 26.41 -9.26
N ARG A 65 3.20 27.57 -9.88
CA ARG A 65 2.35 28.75 -9.76
C ARG A 65 1.29 28.70 -10.84
N GLU A 66 0.05 28.48 -10.43
CA GLU A 66 -1.10 28.40 -11.31
C GLU A 66 -1.65 29.79 -11.65
N ARG A 67 -2.57 29.82 -12.62
CA ARG A 67 -3.35 31.03 -12.93
C ARG A 67 -4.10 31.51 -11.68
N ARG A 68 -4.37 32.82 -11.61
CA ARG A 68 -5.10 33.47 -10.50
C ARG A 68 -4.44 33.32 -9.11
N GLY A 69 -3.12 33.09 -9.08
CA GLY A 69 -2.35 33.05 -7.82
C GLY A 69 -2.57 31.80 -6.97
N LYS A 70 -3.18 30.75 -7.54
CA LYS A 70 -3.19 29.42 -6.91
C LYS A 70 -1.80 28.77 -7.04
N PHE A 71 -1.56 27.77 -6.21
CA PHE A 71 -0.31 27.04 -6.17
C PHE A 71 -0.60 25.54 -6.08
N THR A 72 0.18 24.76 -6.80
CA THR A 72 0.11 23.30 -6.83
C THR A 72 1.43 22.75 -6.28
N ASP A 73 1.39 21.86 -5.30
CA ASP A 73 2.58 21.14 -4.86
C ASP A 73 2.93 20.07 -5.89
N TYR A 74 4.17 20.04 -6.35
CA TYR A 74 4.61 19.14 -7.42
C TYR A 74 5.59 18.09 -6.91
N TYR A 75 5.36 16.85 -7.28
CA TYR A 75 6.19 15.69 -6.94
C TYR A 75 6.57 14.90 -8.19
N GLU A 76 7.77 14.34 -8.17
CA GLU A 76 8.23 13.31 -9.12
C GLU A 76 8.54 12.07 -8.31
N ILE A 77 7.76 11.02 -8.49
CA ILE A 77 7.81 9.83 -7.65
C ILE A 77 7.97 8.61 -8.55
N SER A 78 9.04 7.86 -8.36
CA SER A 78 9.24 6.61 -9.08
C SER A 78 8.98 5.39 -8.21
N MET A 79 8.39 4.34 -8.80
CA MET A 79 8.40 2.99 -8.25
C MET A 79 9.67 2.29 -8.71
N ARG A 80 10.47 1.79 -7.75
CA ARG A 80 11.75 1.13 -8.03
C ARG A 80 11.93 -0.13 -7.18
N GLN A 81 12.71 -1.08 -7.71
CA GLN A 81 13.19 -2.24 -6.97
C GLN A 81 14.49 -1.95 -6.19
N PHE A 82 14.55 -2.39 -4.94
CA PHE A 82 15.71 -2.25 -4.06
C PHE A 82 15.72 -3.30 -2.94
N GLU A 83 16.83 -3.40 -2.22
CA GLU A 83 16.96 -4.27 -1.03
C GLU A 83 16.62 -3.48 0.24
N GLN A 84 15.77 -4.06 1.11
CA GLN A 84 15.41 -3.48 2.39
C GLN A 84 15.55 -4.50 3.53
N GLN A 85 16.12 -4.08 4.66
CA GLN A 85 16.20 -4.91 5.87
C GLN A 85 14.85 -4.97 6.59
N ILE A 86 13.95 -5.86 6.15
CA ILE A 86 12.61 -6.06 6.72
C ILE A 86 12.63 -7.05 7.89
N LEU A 87 13.33 -8.17 7.70
CA LEU A 87 13.60 -9.15 8.75
C LEU A 87 14.67 -8.59 9.72
N PRO A 88 14.64 -8.93 11.01
CA PRO A 88 15.69 -8.50 11.95
C PRO A 88 17.04 -9.12 11.57
N ALA A 89 18.12 -8.34 11.69
CA ALA A 89 19.47 -8.85 11.52
C ALA A 89 19.74 -10.02 12.51
N PRO A 90 20.51 -11.06 12.10
CA PRO A 90 21.31 -11.16 10.88
C PRO A 90 20.59 -11.80 9.68
N LEU A 91 19.26 -11.90 9.68
CA LEU A 91 18.54 -12.45 8.52
C LEU A 91 18.77 -11.58 7.26
N PRO A 92 18.73 -12.16 6.05
CA PRO A 92 19.00 -11.42 4.83
C PRO A 92 18.04 -10.25 4.60
N ALA A 93 18.49 -9.25 3.86
CA ALA A 93 17.63 -8.20 3.33
C ALA A 93 16.64 -8.79 2.32
N THR A 94 15.51 -8.12 2.16
CA THR A 94 14.43 -8.51 1.25
C THR A 94 14.41 -7.59 0.05
N GLN A 95 14.42 -8.18 -1.14
CA GLN A 95 14.14 -7.46 -2.37
C GLN A 95 12.67 -7.06 -2.42
N VAL A 96 12.41 -5.76 -2.54
CA VAL A 96 11.07 -5.16 -2.54
C VAL A 96 10.97 -4.05 -3.57
N TRP A 97 9.75 -3.59 -3.80
CA TRP A 97 9.46 -2.37 -4.52
C TRP A 97 8.98 -1.28 -3.58
N GLY A 98 9.21 -0.03 -3.95
CA GLY A 98 8.76 1.12 -3.18
C GLY A 98 8.70 2.37 -4.03
N TYR A 99 7.78 3.26 -3.69
CA TYR A 99 7.77 4.62 -4.22
C TYR A 99 8.77 5.51 -3.46
N GLY A 100 9.43 6.40 -4.20
CA GLY A 100 10.38 7.37 -3.66
C GLY A 100 10.49 8.60 -4.56
N ALA A 101 10.88 9.73 -3.96
CA ALA A 101 11.09 10.96 -4.72
C ALA A 101 12.32 10.84 -5.63
N VAL A 102 12.16 11.30 -6.87
CA VAL A 102 13.26 11.38 -7.85
C VAL A 102 14.01 12.70 -7.71
N SER A 103 13.32 13.77 -7.34
CA SER A 103 13.87 15.11 -7.17
C SER A 103 13.26 15.81 -5.95
N ALA A 104 13.99 16.78 -5.40
CA ALA A 104 13.54 17.57 -4.26
C ALA A 104 13.91 19.05 -4.46
N ALA A 105 12.94 19.95 -4.21
CA ALA A 105 13.16 21.39 -4.23
C ALA A 105 14.10 21.85 -3.11
N ASN A 106 14.05 21.16 -1.96
CA ASN A 106 14.96 21.39 -0.85
C ASN A 106 16.18 20.47 -0.99
N PRO A 107 17.42 21.00 -0.95
CA PRO A 107 18.63 20.18 -0.99
C PRO A 107 18.74 19.15 0.15
N LYS A 108 17.97 19.29 1.23
CA LYS A 108 17.88 18.34 2.34
C LYS A 108 16.74 17.34 2.20
N GLY A 109 15.98 17.38 1.10
CA GLY A 109 14.89 16.44 0.83
C GLY A 109 15.41 15.01 0.72
N LEU A 110 14.67 14.07 1.31
CA LEU A 110 15.06 12.68 1.36
C LEU A 110 14.70 11.95 0.05
N LEU A 111 15.70 11.72 -0.80
CA LEU A 111 15.56 10.93 -2.03
C LEU A 111 15.75 9.44 -1.71
N LEU A 112 14.72 8.84 -1.12
CA LEU A 112 14.71 7.44 -0.69
C LEU A 112 13.47 6.72 -1.22
N HIS A 113 13.67 5.49 -1.70
CA HIS A 113 12.60 4.52 -1.92
C HIS A 113 12.46 3.65 -0.67
N ASN A 114 11.22 3.41 -0.25
CA ASN A 114 10.93 2.63 0.96
C ASN A 114 9.66 1.79 0.80
N ALA A 115 9.59 0.67 1.52
CA ALA A 115 8.41 -0.18 1.64
C ALA A 115 8.02 -0.31 3.13
N PRO A 116 6.91 0.29 3.60
CA PRO A 116 6.00 1.15 2.85
C PRO A 116 6.66 2.46 2.43
N SER A 117 6.09 3.11 1.44
CA SER A 117 6.60 4.34 0.84
C SER A 117 6.35 5.57 1.72
N LEU A 118 7.08 6.65 1.41
CA LEU A 118 7.04 7.89 2.18
C LEU A 118 5.64 8.53 2.18
N THR A 119 5.35 9.31 3.20
CA THR A 119 4.04 9.97 3.36
C THR A 119 3.95 11.22 2.49
N ILE A 120 2.94 11.33 1.63
CA ILE A 120 2.60 12.61 1.00
C ILE A 120 1.73 13.40 1.98
N GLU A 121 2.17 14.58 2.39
CA GLU A 121 1.31 15.51 3.13
C GLU A 121 0.71 16.54 2.18
N ALA A 122 -0.61 16.62 2.17
CA ALA A 122 -1.40 17.54 1.37
C ALA A 122 -2.14 18.54 2.25
N ARG A 123 -2.49 19.70 1.70
CA ARG A 123 -3.34 20.70 2.38
C ARG A 123 -4.69 20.77 1.71
N HIS A 124 -5.75 20.82 2.50
CA HIS A 124 -7.11 21.00 2.00
C HIS A 124 -7.18 22.19 1.03
N GLY A 125 -7.74 21.96 -0.16
CA GLY A 125 -7.97 22.95 -1.22
C GLY A 125 -6.71 23.41 -1.96
N ARG A 126 -5.55 22.83 -1.66
CA ARG A 126 -4.30 23.04 -2.40
C ARG A 126 -4.04 21.81 -3.24
N ALA A 127 -3.98 22.00 -4.55
CA ALA A 127 -3.74 20.89 -5.46
C ALA A 127 -2.34 20.29 -5.24
N VAL A 128 -2.26 18.97 -5.40
CA VAL A 128 -1.02 18.20 -5.48
C VAL A 128 -0.97 17.58 -6.86
N ARG A 129 0.16 17.74 -7.56
CA ARG A 129 0.42 17.12 -8.86
C ARG A 129 1.59 16.17 -8.72
N VAL A 130 1.43 14.94 -9.20
CA VAL A 130 2.42 13.88 -9.09
C VAL A 130 2.69 13.29 -10.46
N LYS A 131 3.95 13.34 -10.89
CA LYS A 131 4.44 12.51 -11.98
C LYS A 131 4.84 11.15 -11.42
N TRP A 132 4.01 10.14 -11.66
CA TRP A 132 4.25 8.75 -11.27
C TRP A 132 5.09 8.07 -12.35
N ILE A 133 6.24 7.52 -11.96
CA ILE A 133 7.24 6.97 -12.87
C ILE A 133 7.41 5.47 -12.61
N ASN A 134 7.33 4.66 -13.66
CA ASN A 134 7.67 3.25 -13.64
C ASN A 134 9.18 3.08 -13.88
N ASP A 135 9.93 2.92 -12.78
CA ASP A 135 11.38 2.73 -12.78
C ASP A 135 11.75 1.29 -12.38
N LEU A 136 10.90 0.32 -12.75
CA LEU A 136 11.17 -1.12 -12.63
C LEU A 136 12.15 -1.56 -13.72
N LYS A 137 13.37 -1.03 -13.62
CA LYS A 137 14.48 -1.26 -14.55
C LYS A 137 15.77 -1.57 -13.82
N ASP A 138 16.66 -2.32 -14.48
CA ASP A 138 18.03 -2.52 -14.02
C ASP A 138 18.91 -1.28 -14.32
N ALA A 139 20.16 -1.33 -13.87
CA ALA A 139 21.13 -0.24 -14.10
C ALA A 139 21.48 -0.01 -15.59
N ASN A 140 21.18 -0.98 -16.47
CA ASN A 140 21.39 -0.87 -17.92
C ASN A 140 20.15 -0.31 -18.65
N GLY A 141 19.09 0.01 -17.91
CA GLY A 141 17.82 0.48 -18.47
C GLY A 141 16.95 -0.65 -19.04
N ASN A 142 17.25 -1.91 -18.74
CA ASN A 142 16.41 -3.04 -19.13
C ASN A 142 15.26 -3.23 -18.13
N PHE A 143 14.10 -3.71 -18.57
CA PHE A 143 12.97 -3.96 -17.67
C PHE A 143 13.32 -5.06 -16.66
N LEU A 144 12.77 -4.94 -15.45
CA LEU A 144 12.78 -6.00 -14.46
C LEU A 144 11.48 -6.80 -14.54
N PRO A 145 11.53 -8.15 -14.59
CA PRO A 145 10.34 -8.97 -14.43
C PRO A 145 9.79 -8.83 -13.00
N HIS A 146 8.54 -9.24 -12.79
CA HIS A 146 7.95 -9.20 -11.46
C HIS A 146 8.70 -10.10 -10.46
N LEU A 147 8.84 -9.63 -9.21
CA LEU A 147 9.36 -10.41 -8.08
C LEU A 147 8.55 -11.67 -7.73
N LEU A 148 7.28 -11.71 -8.15
CA LEU A 148 6.27 -12.63 -7.66
C LEU A 148 5.59 -13.34 -8.86
N PRO A 149 4.93 -14.49 -8.65
CA PRO A 149 4.31 -15.26 -9.71
C PRO A 149 3.10 -14.55 -10.35
N VAL A 150 3.30 -13.97 -11.53
CA VAL A 150 2.21 -13.39 -12.33
C VAL A 150 1.52 -14.49 -13.13
N ASP A 151 0.21 -14.65 -12.93
CA ASP A 151 -0.63 -15.56 -13.69
C ASP A 151 -1.14 -14.87 -14.97
N PRO A 152 -0.68 -15.27 -16.17
CA PRO A 152 -1.10 -14.63 -17.40
C PRO A 152 -2.48 -15.09 -17.89
N SER A 153 -3.13 -16.05 -17.23
CA SER A 153 -4.45 -16.59 -17.63
C SER A 153 -5.65 -15.78 -17.13
N LEU A 154 -5.40 -14.77 -16.29
CA LEU A 154 -6.42 -13.87 -15.77
C LEU A 154 -6.92 -12.89 -16.83
N HIS A 155 -8.00 -12.17 -16.54
CA HIS A 155 -8.23 -10.86 -17.18
C HIS A 155 -7.30 -9.85 -16.51
N TRP A 156 -6.35 -9.31 -17.28
CA TRP A 156 -5.26 -8.46 -16.77
C TRP A 156 -4.75 -7.52 -17.86
N ALA A 157 -3.79 -6.66 -17.51
CA ALA A 157 -3.16 -5.71 -18.46
C ALA A 157 -2.63 -6.37 -19.74
N ASN A 158 -2.16 -7.63 -19.66
CA ASN A 158 -1.65 -8.44 -20.78
C ASN A 158 -0.72 -7.71 -21.79
N PRO A 159 0.42 -7.15 -21.35
CA PRO A 159 1.29 -6.41 -22.26
C PRO A 159 1.80 -7.25 -23.44
N GLY A 160 2.07 -8.53 -23.22
CA GLY A 160 2.60 -9.44 -24.24
C GLY A 160 1.62 -9.76 -25.37
N GLY A 161 0.33 -9.46 -25.21
CA GLY A 161 -0.67 -9.59 -26.27
C GLY A 161 -0.61 -8.48 -27.33
N GLY A 162 0.10 -7.38 -27.05
CA GLY A 162 0.14 -6.21 -27.93
C GLY A 162 -1.13 -5.39 -27.89
N GLN A 163 -1.20 -4.34 -28.72
CA GLN A 163 -2.23 -3.29 -28.60
C GLN A 163 -3.67 -3.79 -28.79
N ASN A 164 -3.85 -4.87 -29.55
CA ASN A 164 -5.17 -5.47 -29.76
C ASN A 164 -5.53 -6.48 -28.66
N GLU A 165 -4.53 -7.02 -27.94
CA GLU A 165 -4.74 -8.05 -26.93
C GLU A 165 -4.50 -7.64 -25.47
N ARG A 166 -4.09 -6.39 -25.22
CA ARG A 166 -4.01 -5.79 -23.87
C ARG A 166 -5.39 -5.72 -23.19
N ASP A 167 -5.38 -5.60 -21.86
CA ASP A 167 -6.57 -5.41 -21.01
C ASP A 167 -7.70 -6.42 -21.24
N LYS A 168 -7.33 -7.69 -21.47
CA LYS A 168 -8.30 -8.77 -21.53
C LYS A 168 -7.72 -10.10 -21.10
N ARG A 169 -8.60 -11.09 -20.96
CA ARG A 169 -8.23 -12.47 -20.67
C ARG A 169 -7.61 -13.10 -21.92
N PRO A 170 -6.32 -13.49 -21.91
CA PRO A 170 -5.71 -14.11 -23.08
C PRO A 170 -6.24 -15.53 -23.27
N ALA A 171 -6.29 -15.98 -24.53
CA ALA A 171 -6.56 -17.37 -24.86
C ALA A 171 -5.24 -18.16 -24.91
N PHE A 172 -5.25 -19.38 -24.37
CA PHE A 172 -4.10 -20.26 -24.35
C PHE A 172 -4.42 -21.60 -25.00
N LEU A 173 -3.46 -22.16 -25.75
CA LEU A 173 -3.57 -23.51 -26.34
C LEU A 173 -3.05 -24.61 -25.40
N SER A 174 -2.37 -24.22 -24.32
CA SER A 174 -1.88 -25.10 -23.25
C SER A 174 -1.73 -24.28 -21.96
N THR A 175 -1.72 -24.93 -20.79
CA THR A 175 -1.57 -24.24 -19.51
C THR A 175 -0.29 -23.39 -19.50
N PRO A 176 -0.38 -22.06 -19.32
CA PRO A 176 0.79 -21.20 -19.41
C PRO A 176 1.67 -21.30 -18.15
N SER A 177 2.97 -21.05 -18.34
CA SER A 177 3.87 -20.73 -17.24
C SER A 177 3.63 -19.31 -16.73
N ARG A 178 4.26 -18.94 -15.59
CA ARG A 178 4.22 -17.57 -15.08
C ARG A 178 4.72 -16.55 -16.12
N TYR A 179 4.17 -15.36 -16.10
CA TYR A 179 4.64 -14.24 -16.94
C TYR A 179 5.96 -13.68 -16.42
N THR A 180 6.89 -13.37 -17.33
CA THR A 180 8.24 -12.86 -17.02
C THR A 180 8.61 -11.61 -17.83
N GLY A 181 7.62 -10.92 -18.39
CA GLY A 181 7.85 -9.68 -19.15
C GLY A 181 7.88 -8.42 -18.27
N PRO A 182 7.95 -7.23 -18.91
CA PRO A 182 7.88 -5.94 -18.23
C PRO A 182 6.58 -5.75 -17.45
N VAL A 183 6.67 -5.05 -16.32
CA VAL A 183 5.54 -4.90 -15.39
C VAL A 183 4.82 -3.56 -15.60
N PRO A 184 3.51 -3.57 -15.89
CA PRO A 184 2.71 -2.35 -15.91
C PRO A 184 2.39 -1.87 -14.49
N ILE A 185 2.30 -0.55 -14.33
CA ILE A 185 1.82 0.10 -13.11
C ILE A 185 0.74 1.14 -13.43
N VAL A 186 -0.08 1.48 -12.44
CA VAL A 186 -0.87 2.71 -12.39
C VAL A 186 -1.17 3.01 -10.93
N THR A 187 -0.88 4.23 -10.45
CA THR A 187 -1.06 4.55 -9.03
C THR A 187 -2.48 5.05 -8.77
N HIS A 188 -3.11 4.58 -7.70
CA HIS A 188 -4.37 5.10 -7.18
C HIS A 188 -4.14 5.79 -5.83
N VAL A 189 -4.83 6.90 -5.56
CA VAL A 189 -4.90 7.52 -4.22
C VAL A 189 -6.28 7.22 -3.64
N HIS A 190 -6.31 6.20 -2.78
CA HIS A 190 -7.50 5.74 -2.11
C HIS A 190 -7.99 6.76 -1.07
N GLY A 191 -9.21 7.25 -1.28
CA GLY A 191 -9.85 8.28 -0.45
C GLY A 191 -9.84 9.68 -1.07
N ALA A 192 -9.13 9.89 -2.18
CA ALA A 192 -9.10 11.18 -2.85
C ALA A 192 -10.50 11.61 -3.33
N VAL A 193 -10.91 12.82 -2.95
CA VAL A 193 -12.23 13.39 -3.31
C VAL A 193 -12.08 14.48 -4.37
N GLY A 194 -12.98 14.44 -5.35
CA GLY A 194 -13.06 15.44 -6.43
C GLY A 194 -11.93 15.30 -7.47
N VAL A 195 -11.16 14.22 -7.40
CA VAL A 195 -10.15 13.86 -8.41
C VAL A 195 -10.84 13.57 -9.75
N GLY A 196 -10.25 14.03 -10.85
CA GLY A 196 -10.70 13.65 -12.19
C GLY A 196 -10.38 12.18 -12.47
N ASP A 197 -11.18 11.50 -13.27
CA ASP A 197 -10.96 10.09 -13.62
C ASP A 197 -9.56 9.84 -14.24
N GLU A 198 -8.99 10.84 -14.93
CA GLU A 198 -7.64 10.80 -15.50
C GLU A 198 -6.54 10.75 -14.45
N SER A 199 -6.87 11.08 -13.21
CA SER A 199 -5.95 11.11 -12.06
C SER A 199 -6.35 10.13 -10.96
N ASP A 200 -7.39 9.32 -11.16
CA ASP A 200 -7.86 8.37 -10.14
C ASP A 200 -7.08 7.04 -10.17
N GLY A 201 -6.42 6.74 -11.29
CA GLY A 201 -5.66 5.49 -11.44
C GLY A 201 -6.48 4.33 -11.98
N TYR A 202 -7.28 4.60 -13.02
CA TYR A 202 -8.05 3.58 -13.71
C TYR A 202 -7.18 2.40 -14.16
N THR A 203 -7.62 1.18 -13.87
CA THR A 203 -6.81 -0.05 -13.98
C THR A 203 -6.21 -0.31 -15.38
N GLU A 204 -6.93 0.08 -16.43
CA GLU A 204 -6.55 -0.06 -17.85
C GLU A 204 -5.87 1.21 -18.41
N ALA A 205 -5.49 2.15 -17.54
CA ALA A 205 -4.63 3.29 -17.85
C ALA A 205 -3.17 3.02 -17.42
N CYS A 206 -2.80 1.74 -17.28
CA CYS A 206 -1.47 1.34 -16.85
C CYS A 206 -0.40 1.55 -17.92
N TYR A 207 0.87 1.58 -17.51
CA TYR A 207 2.00 1.80 -18.40
C TYR A 207 3.24 0.99 -17.96
N LEU A 208 3.97 0.47 -18.94
CA LEU A 208 5.24 -0.23 -18.77
C LEU A 208 6.37 0.74 -18.42
N PRO A 209 7.51 0.27 -17.87
CA PRO A 209 8.70 1.11 -17.73
C PRO A 209 9.22 1.53 -19.11
N ASP A 210 9.83 2.71 -19.16
CA ASP A 210 10.58 3.17 -20.33
C ASP A 210 11.94 2.46 -20.40
N ALA A 211 11.92 1.20 -20.86
CA ALA A 211 13.06 0.29 -20.87
C ALA A 211 13.57 0.02 -22.29
N HIS A 212 14.88 -0.22 -22.41
CA HIS A 212 15.55 -0.42 -23.70
C HIS A 212 15.19 -1.75 -24.40
N ASN A 213 14.77 -2.76 -23.64
CA ASN A 213 14.60 -4.13 -24.10
C ASN A 213 13.14 -4.61 -24.03
N ILE A 214 12.16 -3.70 -24.07
CA ILE A 214 10.75 -4.10 -24.20
C ILE A 214 10.60 -4.95 -25.48
N PRO A 215 10.13 -6.21 -25.39
CA PRO A 215 10.07 -7.08 -26.56
C PRO A 215 9.14 -6.51 -27.63
N SER A 216 9.51 -6.69 -28.90
CA SER A 216 8.67 -6.28 -30.02
C SER A 216 7.27 -6.91 -29.92
N GLY A 217 6.24 -6.12 -30.19
CA GLY A 217 4.84 -6.54 -30.12
C GLY A 217 4.19 -6.36 -28.74
N TYR A 218 4.91 -5.97 -27.70
CA TYR A 218 4.30 -5.65 -26.41
C TYR A 218 3.56 -4.31 -26.47
N ALA A 219 2.38 -4.25 -25.83
CA ALA A 219 1.71 -2.99 -25.54
C ALA A 219 2.43 -2.29 -24.39
N THR A 220 2.91 -1.07 -24.62
CA THR A 220 3.60 -0.26 -23.60
C THR A 220 2.65 0.43 -22.63
N GLU A 221 1.36 0.45 -22.96
CA GLU A 221 0.32 1.19 -22.27
C GLU A 221 -1.02 0.46 -22.38
N GLY A 222 -1.89 0.68 -21.41
CA GLY A 222 -3.26 0.19 -21.38
C GLY A 222 -4.17 0.98 -22.33
N THR A 223 -5.36 0.46 -22.54
CA THR A 223 -6.34 0.92 -23.52
C THR A 223 -6.76 2.36 -23.33
N TRP A 224 -6.86 2.80 -22.07
CA TRP A 224 -7.33 4.14 -21.74
C TRP A 224 -6.21 5.14 -21.49
N TYR A 225 -4.95 4.72 -21.63
CA TYR A 225 -3.81 5.57 -21.33
C TYR A 225 -3.83 6.89 -22.13
N ASN A 226 -3.90 6.82 -23.46
CA ASN A 226 -3.91 8.03 -24.30
C ASN A 226 -5.15 8.90 -24.08
N PHE A 227 -6.32 8.28 -23.85
CA PHE A 227 -7.55 9.01 -23.54
C PHE A 227 -7.39 9.86 -22.28
N PHE A 228 -6.83 9.29 -21.21
CA PHE A 228 -6.59 10.03 -19.98
C PHE A 228 -5.41 10.98 -20.07
N ALA A 229 -4.37 10.68 -20.85
CA ALA A 229 -3.28 11.60 -21.16
C ALA A 229 -3.80 12.88 -21.84
N ASP A 230 -4.68 12.74 -22.84
CA ASP A 230 -5.32 13.87 -23.53
C ASP A 230 -6.20 14.68 -22.56
N LYS A 231 -6.93 13.99 -21.68
CA LYS A 231 -7.75 14.64 -20.65
C LYS A 231 -6.90 15.39 -19.62
N ALA A 232 -5.77 14.83 -19.18
CA ALA A 232 -4.83 15.48 -18.28
C ALA A 232 -4.22 16.74 -18.94
N HIS A 233 -3.82 16.62 -20.21
CA HIS A 233 -3.33 17.75 -20.99
C HIS A 233 -4.38 18.86 -21.13
N ALA A 234 -5.62 18.51 -21.46
CA ALA A 234 -6.72 19.47 -21.54
C ALA A 234 -7.07 20.12 -20.19
N SER A 235 -7.00 19.37 -19.09
CA SER A 235 -7.47 19.81 -17.77
C SER A 235 -6.44 20.65 -17.01
N PHE A 236 -5.17 20.26 -17.08
CA PHE A 236 -4.09 20.90 -16.30
C PHE A 236 -2.74 20.99 -17.03
N GLY A 237 -2.74 20.80 -18.36
CA GLY A 237 -1.60 21.14 -19.22
C GLY A 237 -0.41 20.18 -19.14
N GLU A 238 -0.61 18.99 -18.60
CA GLU A 238 0.45 17.98 -18.44
C GLU A 238 0.41 16.96 -19.56
N SER A 239 1.58 16.58 -20.09
CA SER A 239 1.72 15.45 -20.99
C SER A 239 2.13 14.20 -20.23
N TRP A 240 1.65 13.05 -20.71
CA TRP A 240 2.19 11.75 -20.30
C TRP A 240 3.22 11.29 -21.32
N GLY A 241 3.99 10.26 -20.99
CA GLY A 241 5.04 9.77 -21.88
C GLY A 241 5.52 8.38 -21.51
N PRO A 242 6.51 7.83 -22.22
CA PRO A 242 7.03 6.51 -21.92
C PRO A 242 7.40 6.37 -20.45
N GLY A 243 6.84 5.36 -19.78
CA GLY A 243 7.17 5.06 -18.38
C GLY A 243 6.57 5.99 -17.33
N TYR A 244 5.69 6.93 -17.65
CA TYR A 244 5.09 7.79 -16.62
C TYR A 244 3.72 8.38 -16.97
N ALA A 245 2.92 8.61 -15.93
CA ALA A 245 1.69 9.40 -16.01
C ALA A 245 1.69 10.51 -14.94
N THR A 246 1.09 11.66 -15.25
CA THR A 246 1.01 12.81 -14.34
C THR A 246 -0.42 13.05 -13.89
N PHE A 247 -0.65 12.94 -12.58
CA PHE A 247 -1.97 13.03 -11.95
C PHE A 247 -2.08 14.30 -11.11
N GLN A 248 -3.30 14.84 -10.96
CA GLN A 248 -3.58 15.99 -10.12
C GLN A 248 -4.72 15.74 -9.14
N TYR A 249 -4.43 15.89 -7.85
CA TYR A 249 -5.36 15.75 -6.74
C TYR A 249 -5.75 17.14 -6.22
N PRO A 250 -7.03 17.55 -6.28
CA PRO A 250 -7.43 18.89 -5.85
C PRO A 250 -7.52 19.05 -4.33
N ASN A 251 -7.56 17.93 -3.59
CA ASN A 251 -7.60 17.88 -2.13
C ASN A 251 -8.77 18.64 -1.52
N VAL A 252 -9.95 18.52 -2.12
CA VAL A 252 -11.19 19.17 -1.65
C VAL A 252 -11.96 18.33 -0.63
N GLY A 253 -11.49 17.12 -0.33
CA GLY A 253 -12.01 16.28 0.75
C GLY A 253 -11.67 16.81 2.13
N ARG A 254 -12.29 16.23 3.16
CA ARG A 254 -12.02 16.55 4.57
C ARG A 254 -10.58 16.18 4.93
N ALA A 255 -10.07 16.72 6.05
CA ALA A 255 -8.81 16.23 6.61
C ALA A 255 -8.94 14.75 6.98
N SER A 256 -8.17 13.89 6.31
CA SER A 256 -8.30 12.44 6.35
C SER A 256 -6.95 11.73 6.43
N THR A 257 -6.98 10.40 6.50
CA THR A 257 -5.81 9.53 6.32
C THR A 257 -6.08 8.70 5.07
N ASP A 258 -5.72 9.25 3.92
CA ASP A 258 -5.78 8.56 2.64
C ASP A 258 -4.47 7.78 2.46
N TRP A 259 -4.39 6.98 1.40
CA TRP A 259 -3.18 6.24 1.06
C TRP A 259 -3.09 6.02 -0.44
N TYR A 260 -1.89 5.74 -0.94
CA TYR A 260 -1.64 5.51 -2.35
C TYR A 260 -0.96 4.16 -2.57
N HIS A 261 -1.30 3.51 -3.67
CA HIS A 261 -0.80 2.18 -4.03
C HIS A 261 -0.98 1.91 -5.53
N ASP A 262 -0.33 0.86 -6.04
CA ASP A 262 -0.57 0.41 -7.42
C ASP A 262 -1.98 -0.17 -7.60
N HIS A 263 -2.55 0.01 -8.80
CA HIS A 263 -3.91 -0.36 -9.17
C HIS A 263 -3.97 -0.99 -10.59
N ALA A 264 -2.88 -1.58 -11.08
CA ALA A 264 -2.82 -2.16 -12.42
C ALA A 264 -3.72 -3.39 -12.59
N LEU A 265 -4.45 -3.45 -13.72
CA LEU A 265 -5.44 -4.49 -14.00
C LEU A 265 -4.86 -5.91 -13.86
N GLY A 266 -5.46 -6.71 -12.98
CA GLY A 266 -5.05 -8.09 -12.72
C GLY A 266 -3.69 -8.25 -12.03
N MET A 267 -3.02 -7.15 -11.65
CA MET A 267 -1.69 -7.16 -11.02
C MET A 267 -1.62 -6.45 -9.67
N THR A 268 -2.63 -5.67 -9.29
CA THR A 268 -2.72 -4.96 -7.99
C THR A 268 -2.25 -5.81 -6.81
N ARG A 269 -2.72 -7.06 -6.71
CA ARG A 269 -2.33 -7.94 -5.60
C ARG A 269 -0.81 -8.19 -5.54
N LEU A 270 -0.14 -8.33 -6.67
CA LEU A 270 1.29 -8.64 -6.69
C LEU A 270 2.10 -7.36 -6.54
N ASN A 271 1.72 -6.31 -7.28
CA ASN A 271 2.38 -5.01 -7.25
C ASN A 271 2.33 -4.43 -5.83
N VAL A 272 1.17 -4.39 -5.16
CA VAL A 272 1.06 -3.89 -3.77
C VAL A 272 1.79 -4.78 -2.77
N TYR A 273 1.74 -6.12 -2.95
CA TYR A 273 2.44 -7.04 -2.05
C TYR A 273 3.97 -6.87 -2.11
N ALA A 274 4.51 -6.49 -3.28
CA ALA A 274 5.93 -6.18 -3.46
C ALA A 274 6.41 -4.98 -2.62
N GLY A 275 5.51 -4.12 -2.11
CA GLY A 275 5.83 -3.05 -1.16
C GLY A 275 5.40 -1.58 -1.47
N PRO A 276 5.09 -1.16 -2.71
CA PRO A 276 4.88 0.24 -3.06
C PRO A 276 3.47 0.71 -2.65
N ALA A 277 3.35 1.11 -1.38
CA ALA A 277 2.16 1.75 -0.83
C ALA A 277 2.57 2.75 0.26
N GLY A 278 1.96 3.93 0.30
CA GLY A 278 2.30 4.97 1.28
C GLY A 278 1.10 5.79 1.72
N PHE A 279 1.27 6.56 2.79
CA PHE A 279 0.21 7.43 3.29
C PHE A 279 0.05 8.69 2.42
N TYR A 280 -1.18 9.15 2.28
CA TYR A 280 -1.54 10.45 1.73
C TYR A 280 -2.39 11.19 2.77
N ILE A 281 -1.82 12.18 3.47
CA ILE A 281 -2.51 12.82 4.61
C ILE A 281 -2.98 14.21 4.20
N ILE A 282 -4.30 14.41 4.16
CA ILE A 282 -4.90 15.73 3.96
C ILE A 282 -4.99 16.47 5.29
N ARG A 283 -4.40 17.67 5.34
CA ARG A 283 -4.35 18.55 6.52
C ARG A 283 -5.22 19.78 6.34
N GLY A 284 -5.85 20.23 7.42
CA GLY A 284 -6.57 21.51 7.48
C GLY A 284 -7.96 21.49 6.85
N GLY A 285 -8.46 22.65 6.44
CA GLY A 285 -9.82 22.81 5.93
C GLY A 285 -10.88 23.02 7.03
N PRO A 286 -12.16 23.16 6.64
CA PRO A 286 -13.28 23.40 7.55
C PRO A 286 -13.47 22.32 8.62
N ASP A 287 -13.06 21.09 8.32
CA ASP A 287 -13.13 19.92 9.21
C ASP A 287 -11.75 19.47 9.70
N GLY A 288 -10.74 20.35 9.63
CA GLY A 288 -9.36 20.02 10.03
C GLY A 288 -9.09 20.15 11.52
N ASP A 289 -7.85 19.84 11.93
CA ASP A 289 -7.39 19.90 13.32
C ASP A 289 -7.73 21.24 14.02
N LEU A 290 -7.67 22.37 13.30
CA LEU A 290 -7.97 23.71 13.84
C LEU A 290 -9.47 24.01 13.98
N ALA A 291 -10.34 23.18 13.40
CA ALA A 291 -11.79 23.31 13.52
C ALA A 291 -12.34 22.60 14.76
N LEU A 292 -11.60 21.64 15.32
CA LEU A 292 -12.07 20.83 16.45
C LEU A 292 -12.27 21.67 17.72
N ARG A 293 -13.34 21.41 18.45
CA ARG A 293 -13.68 22.09 19.72
C ARG A 293 -13.90 21.06 20.82
N ASP A 294 -13.36 21.33 22.00
CA ASP A 294 -13.66 20.56 23.21
C ASP A 294 -15.07 20.92 23.69
N SER A 295 -15.99 19.95 23.64
CA SER A 295 -17.40 20.16 23.98
C SER A 295 -17.62 20.62 25.43
N ARG A 296 -16.66 20.40 26.34
CA ARG A 296 -16.76 20.76 27.76
C ARG A 296 -16.55 22.24 28.02
N ASN A 297 -15.80 22.92 27.15
CA ASN A 297 -15.37 24.30 27.40
C ASN A 297 -15.35 25.20 26.14
N GLY A 298 -15.68 24.65 24.97
CA GLY A 298 -15.73 25.37 23.69
C GLY A 298 -14.37 25.78 23.12
N ARG A 299 -13.24 25.44 23.76
CA ARG A 299 -11.89 25.80 23.29
C ARG A 299 -11.42 24.86 22.18
N LEU A 300 -10.39 25.28 21.46
CA LEU A 300 -9.71 24.44 20.46
C LEU A 300 -9.25 23.11 21.08
N ALA A 301 -9.65 21.98 20.48
CA ALA A 301 -9.15 20.67 20.89
C ALA A 301 -7.74 20.48 20.33
N LEU A 302 -6.75 20.29 21.21
CA LEU A 302 -5.36 20.05 20.81
C LEU A 302 -5.10 18.55 20.67
N LEU A 303 -4.89 18.10 19.44
CA LEU A 303 -4.47 16.74 19.15
C LEU A 303 -2.95 16.55 19.36
N PRO A 304 -2.51 15.32 19.69
CA PRO A 304 -1.08 15.00 19.82
C PRO A 304 -0.27 15.40 18.58
N ARG A 305 0.87 16.07 18.82
CA ARG A 305 1.84 16.59 17.82
C ARG A 305 3.25 16.63 18.46
N PRO A 306 4.37 16.72 17.71
CA PRO A 306 4.48 16.88 16.25
C PRO A 306 4.25 15.58 15.47
N ALA A 307 3.93 15.75 14.18
CA ALA A 307 4.01 14.72 13.13
C ALA A 307 5.34 14.84 12.38
N PRO A 308 5.76 13.81 11.62
CA PRO A 308 6.87 13.92 10.67
C PRO A 308 6.66 15.06 9.66
N ALA A 309 7.75 15.71 9.23
CA ALA A 309 7.73 16.79 8.25
C ALA A 309 8.78 16.59 7.12
N GLU A 310 8.51 17.19 5.96
CA GLU A 310 9.21 17.02 4.67
C GLU A 310 10.74 17.21 4.69
N PHE A 311 11.28 17.95 5.66
CA PHE A 311 12.69 18.30 5.75
C PHE A 311 13.37 17.71 6.98
N GLU A 312 12.77 16.68 7.58
CA GLU A 312 13.34 15.96 8.71
C GLU A 312 14.17 14.79 8.21
N GLN A 313 15.49 14.84 8.45
CA GLN A 313 16.40 13.75 8.09
C GLN A 313 16.15 12.53 8.97
N LEU A 314 16.38 11.33 8.41
CA LEU A 314 16.12 10.05 9.07
C LEU A 314 16.98 9.78 10.32
N PHE A 315 18.02 10.57 10.59
CA PHE A 315 18.89 10.30 11.73
C PHE A 315 19.37 11.54 12.51
N PRO A 316 19.44 11.44 13.85
CA PRO A 316 18.84 10.39 14.67
C PRO A 316 17.40 10.78 15.05
N SER A 317 16.41 10.08 14.49
CA SER A 317 14.99 10.21 14.84
C SER A 317 14.70 10.03 16.34
N TRP A 318 15.61 9.40 17.10
CA TRP A 318 15.52 9.26 18.57
C TRP A 318 15.60 10.58 19.36
N MET A 319 16.01 11.69 18.74
CA MET A 319 15.92 13.02 19.37
C MET A 319 14.55 13.69 19.19
N ARG A 320 13.71 13.21 18.27
CA ARG A 320 12.41 13.83 17.94
C ARG A 320 11.26 12.97 18.42
N LYS A 321 10.60 13.50 19.44
CA LYS A 321 9.46 12.88 20.12
C LYS A 321 8.18 13.13 19.31
N TYR A 322 8.01 12.45 18.17
CA TYR A 322 6.74 12.48 17.45
C TYR A 322 5.61 11.97 18.34
N ARG A 323 4.42 12.55 18.15
CA ARG A 323 3.19 12.19 18.84
C ARG A 323 2.05 11.92 17.89
N GLU A 324 2.22 12.22 16.62
CA GLU A 324 1.36 11.77 15.55
C GLU A 324 2.18 10.85 14.64
N ILE A 325 1.77 9.58 14.53
CA ILE A 325 2.57 8.53 13.88
C ILE A 325 1.66 7.73 12.93
N PRO A 326 1.94 7.73 11.61
CA PRO A 326 1.35 6.80 10.66
C PRO A 326 1.86 5.37 10.87
N ILE A 327 0.96 4.40 10.88
CA ILE A 327 1.26 2.99 11.11
C ILE A 327 0.55 2.15 10.05
N ALA A 328 1.29 1.70 9.04
CA ALA A 328 0.84 0.74 8.06
C ALA A 328 1.16 -0.67 8.55
N ILE A 329 0.13 -1.52 8.64
CA ILE A 329 0.23 -2.92 9.06
C ILE A 329 -0.03 -3.80 7.85
N GLN A 330 0.89 -4.70 7.55
CA GLN A 330 0.84 -5.54 6.36
C GLN A 330 1.24 -6.97 6.74
N ASP A 331 0.55 -7.98 6.25
CA ASP A 331 1.00 -9.36 6.40
C ASP A 331 1.86 -9.78 5.20
N ARG A 332 2.98 -10.45 5.50
CA ARG A 332 3.95 -10.96 4.53
C ARG A 332 4.42 -12.34 4.94
N SER A 333 5.00 -13.06 4.00
CA SER A 333 5.73 -14.31 4.24
C SER A 333 7.05 -14.23 3.49
N PHE A 334 8.06 -14.91 4.02
CA PHE A 334 9.42 -14.84 3.51
C PHE A 334 9.96 -16.25 3.29
N ASN A 335 10.87 -16.41 2.34
CA ASN A 335 11.70 -17.60 2.19
C ASN A 335 12.90 -17.52 3.14
N SER A 336 13.63 -18.63 3.30
CA SER A 336 14.81 -18.69 4.18
C SER A 336 15.96 -17.79 3.73
N ASP A 337 16.00 -17.42 2.46
CA ASP A 337 16.96 -16.46 1.89
C ASP A 337 16.55 -15.00 2.05
N GLY A 338 15.42 -14.73 2.72
CA GLY A 338 14.88 -13.39 2.97
C GLY A 338 14.01 -12.85 1.85
N SER A 339 13.84 -13.54 0.72
CA SER A 339 12.96 -13.08 -0.37
C SER A 339 11.50 -13.15 0.05
N LEU A 340 10.64 -12.31 -0.57
CA LEU A 340 9.19 -12.42 -0.39
C LEU A 340 8.69 -13.77 -0.93
N PHE A 341 7.81 -14.40 -0.17
CA PHE A 341 7.02 -15.55 -0.62
C PHE A 341 5.62 -15.08 -1.03
N TYR A 342 5.17 -15.60 -2.18
CA TYR A 342 3.78 -15.54 -2.63
C TYR A 342 3.46 -16.83 -3.38
N PRO A 343 2.25 -17.40 -3.24
CA PRO A 343 1.88 -18.65 -3.90
C PRO A 343 2.06 -18.61 -5.42
N ASP A 344 2.68 -19.65 -5.97
CA ASP A 344 2.96 -19.80 -7.40
C ASP A 344 2.10 -20.88 -8.09
N THR A 345 1.14 -21.46 -7.36
CA THR A 345 0.24 -22.49 -7.86
C THR A 345 -1.13 -22.39 -7.20
N ARG A 346 -2.19 -22.74 -7.94
CA ARG A 346 -3.56 -22.86 -7.43
C ARG A 346 -3.70 -23.94 -6.36
N ALA A 347 -2.84 -24.95 -6.36
CA ALA A 347 -2.83 -26.03 -5.38
C ALA A 347 -2.58 -25.53 -3.95
N PHE A 348 -2.00 -24.33 -3.81
CA PHE A 348 -1.76 -23.70 -2.53
C PHE A 348 -3.06 -23.49 -1.74
N PHE A 349 -4.05 -22.85 -2.36
CA PHE A 349 -5.30 -22.50 -1.70
C PHE A 349 -6.31 -23.64 -1.72
N ASP A 350 -6.60 -24.22 -2.89
CA ASP A 350 -7.69 -25.20 -3.06
C ASP A 350 -7.22 -26.65 -3.23
N GLU A 351 -5.91 -26.94 -3.21
CA GLU A 351 -5.35 -28.27 -3.54
C GLU A 351 -5.65 -28.77 -4.96
N ILE A 352 -6.12 -27.87 -5.84
CA ILE A 352 -6.41 -28.16 -7.25
C ILE A 352 -5.10 -28.20 -8.04
N ASN A 353 -4.78 -29.36 -8.61
CA ASN A 353 -3.60 -29.59 -9.45
C ASN A 353 -3.92 -29.68 -10.96
N GLY A 354 -5.18 -29.42 -11.33
CA GLY A 354 -5.68 -29.45 -12.71
C GLY A 354 -7.00 -30.23 -12.84
N PRO A 355 -7.58 -30.30 -14.06
CA PRO A 355 -7.12 -29.59 -15.26
C PRO A 355 -7.24 -28.06 -15.10
N PHE A 356 -6.32 -27.31 -15.69
CA PHE A 356 -6.35 -25.85 -15.76
C PHE A 356 -6.79 -25.40 -17.16
N ILE A 357 -6.80 -24.09 -17.42
CA ILE A 357 -6.91 -23.56 -18.78
C ILE A 357 -5.91 -24.24 -19.75
N PRO A 358 -6.30 -24.58 -20.99
CA PRO A 358 -7.61 -24.37 -21.62
C PRO A 358 -8.68 -25.43 -21.30
N ASP A 359 -8.31 -26.53 -20.66
CA ASP A 359 -9.22 -27.67 -20.43
C ASP A 359 -10.25 -27.40 -19.32
N SER A 360 -10.08 -26.32 -18.55
CA SER A 360 -11.03 -25.80 -17.57
C SER A 360 -10.99 -24.26 -17.48
N ASP A 361 -11.85 -23.68 -16.65
CA ASP A 361 -11.87 -22.24 -16.34
C ASP A 361 -10.90 -21.85 -15.22
N ILE A 362 -10.17 -22.81 -14.65
CA ILE A 362 -9.30 -22.64 -13.47
C ILE A 362 -7.93 -22.09 -13.89
N ALA A 363 -7.52 -21.01 -13.25
CA ALA A 363 -6.20 -20.40 -13.41
C ALA A 363 -5.11 -21.24 -12.67
N PRO A 364 -3.93 -21.46 -13.26
CA PRO A 364 -2.92 -22.36 -12.70
C PRO A 364 -2.13 -21.78 -11.51
N ILE A 365 -2.02 -20.45 -11.40
CA ILE A 365 -1.13 -19.77 -10.43
C ILE A 365 -1.93 -18.89 -9.46
N TRP A 366 -2.97 -18.22 -9.93
CA TRP A 366 -3.77 -17.28 -9.14
C TRP A 366 -4.53 -17.97 -7.99
N ASN A 367 -4.45 -17.38 -6.81
CA ASN A 367 -5.16 -17.82 -5.61
C ASN A 367 -6.21 -16.76 -5.18
N PRO A 368 -7.38 -17.15 -4.66
CA PRO A 368 -8.45 -16.22 -4.30
C PRO A 368 -8.09 -15.26 -3.17
N GLU A 369 -7.35 -15.76 -2.18
CA GLU A 369 -6.93 -15.01 -1.01
C GLU A 369 -5.52 -15.44 -0.61
N PHE A 370 -4.79 -14.53 0.04
CA PHE A 370 -3.50 -14.84 0.63
C PHE A 370 -3.38 -14.23 2.03
N PHE A 371 -2.89 -15.04 2.97
CA PHE A 371 -2.71 -14.69 4.36
C PHE A 371 -1.25 -14.92 4.76
N GLY A 372 -0.48 -13.84 4.86
CA GLY A 372 0.93 -13.91 5.26
C GLY A 372 1.10 -14.37 6.70
N ASN A 373 2.20 -15.05 7.02
CA ASN A 373 2.47 -15.60 8.35
C ASN A 373 3.30 -14.68 9.27
N MET A 374 3.79 -13.54 8.77
CA MET A 374 4.49 -12.53 9.55
C MET A 374 3.79 -11.17 9.41
N MET A 375 3.65 -10.47 10.54
CA MET A 375 3.16 -9.09 10.51
C MET A 375 4.34 -8.14 10.34
N MET A 376 4.28 -7.33 9.29
CA MET A 376 5.14 -6.20 9.04
C MET A 376 4.43 -4.91 9.47
N VAL A 377 5.15 -4.04 10.16
CA VAL A 377 4.67 -2.71 10.55
C VAL A 377 5.71 -1.69 10.12
N ASN A 378 5.30 -0.74 9.27
CA ASN A 378 6.19 0.28 8.71
C ASN A 378 7.54 -0.26 8.18
N GLY A 379 7.53 -1.43 7.53
CA GLY A 379 8.71 -1.95 6.84
C GLY A 379 9.61 -2.87 7.65
N ASN A 380 9.23 -3.22 8.89
CA ASN A 380 9.94 -4.24 9.69
C ASN A 380 8.97 -5.29 10.23
N THR A 381 9.45 -6.52 10.41
CA THR A 381 8.67 -7.58 11.08
C THR A 381 8.65 -7.35 12.60
N TRP A 382 7.43 -7.35 13.17
CA TRP A 382 7.16 -7.15 14.60
C TRP A 382 8.10 -6.14 15.32
N PRO A 383 8.15 -4.88 14.89
CA PRO A 383 9.05 -3.91 15.49
C PRO A 383 8.54 -3.44 16.86
N TYR A 384 9.37 -2.71 17.59
CA TYR A 384 8.98 -1.99 18.82
C TYR A 384 9.02 -0.47 18.61
N LEU A 385 8.21 0.27 19.38
CA LEU A 385 8.23 1.73 19.41
C LEU A 385 8.42 2.19 20.85
N ASP A 386 9.50 2.94 21.10
CA ASP A 386 9.69 3.61 22.38
C ASP A 386 8.71 4.78 22.52
N VAL A 387 7.94 4.79 23.60
CA VAL A 387 6.92 5.80 23.87
C VAL A 387 7.11 6.46 25.24
N ASP A 388 6.76 7.74 25.32
CA ASP A 388 6.66 8.46 26.58
C ASP A 388 5.28 8.22 27.22
N ARG A 389 5.15 8.47 28.52
CA ARG A 389 3.85 8.39 29.24
C ARG A 389 2.96 9.61 28.97
N VAL A 390 2.55 9.77 27.71
CA VAL A 390 1.74 10.89 27.20
C VAL A 390 0.75 10.38 26.14
N ARG A 391 -0.12 11.28 25.64
CA ARG A 391 -1.06 10.94 24.56
C ARG A 391 -0.36 10.91 23.20
N TYR A 392 -0.73 9.92 22.39
CA TYR A 392 -0.32 9.75 20.99
C TYR A 392 -1.55 9.72 20.08
N ARG A 393 -1.35 10.14 18.83
CA ARG A 393 -2.29 10.01 17.71
C ARG A 393 -1.69 9.02 16.73
N PHE A 394 -2.30 7.84 16.61
CA PHE A 394 -1.90 6.86 15.59
C PHE A 394 -2.85 6.93 14.40
N ARG A 395 -2.28 6.88 13.20
CA ARG A 395 -3.03 6.77 11.94
C ARG A 395 -2.80 5.37 11.39
N PHE A 396 -3.70 4.45 11.74
CA PHE A 396 -3.59 3.06 11.32
C PHE A 396 -4.10 2.88 9.89
N LEU A 397 -3.36 2.08 9.12
CA LEU A 397 -3.74 1.56 7.82
C LEU A 397 -3.61 0.04 7.84
N ASN A 398 -4.68 -0.66 7.48
CA ASN A 398 -4.58 -2.06 7.11
C ASN A 398 -4.12 -2.15 5.64
N GLY A 399 -2.85 -2.46 5.45
CA GLY A 399 -2.25 -2.70 4.13
C GLY A 399 -2.05 -4.19 3.83
N CYS A 400 -2.81 -5.07 4.49
CA CYS A 400 -2.87 -6.50 4.18
C CYS A 400 -3.69 -6.73 2.90
N GLN A 401 -3.49 -7.88 2.25
CA GLN A 401 -4.25 -8.19 1.02
C GLN A 401 -5.69 -8.61 1.33
N SER A 402 -5.84 -9.66 2.15
CA SER A 402 -7.12 -10.31 2.45
C SER A 402 -7.43 -10.33 3.94
N ARG A 403 -6.47 -9.91 4.79
CA ARG A 403 -6.55 -10.06 6.23
C ARG A 403 -7.26 -8.88 6.88
N PHE A 404 -8.39 -9.17 7.52
CA PHE A 404 -8.98 -8.31 8.54
C PHE A 404 -8.15 -8.38 9.82
N LEU A 405 -7.97 -7.23 10.49
CA LEU A 405 -7.20 -7.13 11.71
C LEU A 405 -8.11 -6.75 12.88
N ILE A 406 -7.93 -7.40 14.02
CA ILE A 406 -8.43 -6.92 15.31
C ILE A 406 -7.22 -6.46 16.10
N LEU A 407 -7.03 -5.15 16.22
CA LEU A 407 -6.01 -4.59 17.10
C LEU A 407 -6.50 -4.67 18.54
N ASP A 408 -5.75 -5.37 19.39
CA ASP A 408 -6.09 -5.59 20.81
C ASP A 408 -5.09 -4.89 21.72
N PHE A 409 -5.56 -3.90 22.47
CA PHE A 409 -4.75 -3.09 23.37
C PHE A 409 -4.80 -3.58 24.82
N ASN A 410 -5.54 -4.65 25.14
CA ASN A 410 -5.68 -5.16 26.51
C ASN A 410 -4.36 -5.68 27.10
N GLN A 411 -3.37 -5.98 26.26
CA GLN A 411 -2.05 -6.42 26.70
C GLN A 411 -1.10 -5.25 27.02
N ILE A 412 -1.56 -4.00 26.91
CA ILE A 412 -0.76 -2.81 27.25
C ILE A 412 -1.34 -2.18 28.53
N PRO A 413 -0.70 -2.40 29.70
CA PRO A 413 -1.26 -1.98 30.99
C PRO A 413 -1.57 -0.49 31.07
N GLY A 414 -2.79 -0.15 31.45
CA GLY A 414 -3.22 1.24 31.68
C GLY A 414 -3.43 2.07 30.41
N VAL A 415 -3.35 1.47 29.21
CA VAL A 415 -3.62 2.18 27.96
C VAL A 415 -5.11 2.28 27.70
N GLU A 416 -5.58 3.51 27.59
CA GLU A 416 -6.91 3.87 27.12
C GLU A 416 -6.84 4.34 25.66
N VAL A 417 -7.85 3.96 24.87
CA VAL A 417 -7.88 4.13 23.42
C VAL A 417 -9.17 4.82 23.00
N TRP A 418 -9.02 5.84 22.16
CA TRP A 418 -10.14 6.51 21.51
C TRP A 418 -9.96 6.52 20.00
N GLN A 419 -11.02 6.16 19.29
CA GLN A 419 -11.10 6.39 17.86
C GLN A 419 -11.65 7.81 17.63
N ILE A 420 -10.90 8.62 16.90
CA ILE A 420 -11.26 10.02 16.61
C ILE A 420 -11.59 10.26 15.13
N GLY A 421 -11.28 9.30 14.26
CA GLY A 421 -11.51 9.41 12.83
C GLY A 421 -11.66 8.06 12.14
N ASN A 422 -12.07 8.10 10.88
CA ASN A 422 -12.10 6.98 9.94
C ASN A 422 -11.50 7.45 8.58
N GLU A 423 -11.66 6.64 7.53
CA GLU A 423 -11.22 6.97 6.17
C GLU A 423 -11.63 8.38 5.73
N GLY A 424 -12.86 8.80 6.05
CA GLY A 424 -13.43 10.06 5.60
C GLY A 424 -13.04 11.27 6.44
N GLY A 425 -12.24 11.11 7.51
CA GLY A 425 -11.83 12.19 8.41
C GLY A 425 -12.29 12.01 9.85
N PHE A 426 -12.47 13.11 10.60
CA PHE A 426 -12.89 13.04 12.00
C PHE A 426 -14.32 12.50 12.16
N LEU A 427 -14.53 11.73 13.22
CA LEU A 427 -15.86 11.32 13.68
C LEU A 427 -16.60 12.52 14.29
N ALA A 428 -17.93 12.43 14.38
CA ALA A 428 -18.75 13.45 15.03
C ALA A 428 -18.37 13.66 16.52
N ALA A 429 -17.92 12.60 17.19
CA ALA A 429 -17.34 12.63 18.53
C ALA A 429 -16.32 11.48 18.70
N PRO A 430 -15.32 11.61 19.59
CA PRO A 430 -14.44 10.50 19.94
C PRO A 430 -15.21 9.31 20.49
N VAL A 431 -14.89 8.11 20.02
CA VAL A 431 -15.45 6.84 20.52
C VAL A 431 -14.47 6.22 21.51
N ASN A 432 -14.94 5.87 22.71
CA ASN A 432 -14.10 5.26 23.74
C ASN A 432 -13.98 3.75 23.49
N ILE A 433 -12.93 3.33 22.80
CA ILE A 433 -12.70 1.94 22.43
C ILE A 433 -12.46 1.07 23.67
N THR A 434 -11.80 1.62 24.68
CA THR A 434 -11.54 0.90 25.93
C THR A 434 -12.83 0.54 26.65
N ALA A 435 -13.72 1.52 26.84
CA ALA A 435 -14.99 1.32 27.54
C ALA A 435 -16.01 0.54 26.70
N ASP A 436 -16.14 0.88 25.41
CA ASP A 436 -17.29 0.46 24.60
C ASP A 436 -17.01 -0.80 23.77
N HIS A 437 -15.74 -1.11 23.50
CA HIS A 437 -15.33 -2.18 22.56
C HIS A 437 -14.34 -3.18 23.17
N GLY A 438 -14.17 -3.15 24.50
CA GLY A 438 -13.23 -4.01 25.21
C GLY A 438 -11.79 -3.84 24.71
N ASN A 439 -11.40 -2.59 24.47
CA ASN A 439 -10.06 -2.17 24.02
C ASN A 439 -9.60 -2.81 22.70
N ARG A 440 -10.54 -3.07 21.78
CA ARG A 440 -10.28 -3.71 20.48
C ARG A 440 -10.86 -2.91 19.32
N ILE A 441 -10.10 -2.80 18.23
CA ILE A 441 -10.51 -2.12 16.99
C ILE A 441 -10.45 -3.12 15.85
N LEU A 442 -11.56 -3.27 15.11
CA LEU A 442 -11.59 -4.00 13.84
C LEU A 442 -11.12 -3.07 12.71
N MET A 443 -10.19 -3.54 11.88
CA MET A 443 -9.75 -2.87 10.67
C MET A 443 -10.02 -3.80 9.48
N GLY A 444 -10.74 -3.24 8.51
CA GLY A 444 -11.09 -3.87 7.23
C GLY A 444 -9.91 -3.96 6.29
#